data_AF-A0A2S7T4H3-F1
#
_entry.id   AF-A0A2S7T4H3-F1
#
_cell.length_a   1.000
_cell.length_b   1.000
_cell.length_c   1.000
_cell.angle_alpha   90.00
_cell.angle_beta   90.00
_cell.angle_gamma   90.00
#
_symmetry.space_group_name_H-M   'P 1'
#
loop_
_entity.id
_entity.type
_entity.pdbx_description
1 polymer ?
#
loop_
_entity_poly.entity_id
_entity_poly.type
_entity_poly.pdbx_seq_one_letter_code
_entity_poly.pdbx_strand_id
1 'polypeptide(L)'
;MGVALFPTGFNDSMIDSCHAVRQVGNPIVARIHLISAFCLFVTLSIISLFLFTKSDRPKWQWGPNKKRRNRVYRRSAYVMLTCLALLVGYFSLKGGSLQPYIEGTFVEYFGSPEWLALMDKIDIIFWLETVMLFAFGISWLTKGKIFFKDRRVQIY
;
A
#
# COMPACT_ATOMS: atom_id res chain seq x y z
N MET A 1 1.66 -7.62 -11.41
CA MET A 1 2.53 -8.79 -11.72
C MET A 1 3.88 -8.70 -11.03
N GLY A 2 4.60 -7.56 -11.05
CA GLY A 2 5.93 -7.42 -10.40
C GLY A 2 5.99 -7.80 -8.91
N VAL A 3 5.04 -7.36 -8.08
CA VAL A 3 5.01 -7.66 -6.63
C VAL A 3 4.95 -9.15 -6.32
N ALA A 4 4.16 -9.93 -7.07
CA ALA A 4 3.95 -11.36 -6.82
C ALA A 4 5.03 -12.26 -7.45
N LEU A 5 5.75 -11.77 -8.46
CA LEU A 5 6.78 -12.55 -9.17
C LEU A 5 8.17 -12.42 -8.53
N PHE A 6 8.38 -11.43 -7.67
CA PHE A 6 9.69 -11.07 -7.12
C PHE A 6 9.63 -10.94 -5.60
N PRO A 7 9.57 -12.03 -4.81
CA PRO A 7 9.53 -11.94 -3.35
C PRO A 7 10.84 -11.39 -2.77
N THR A 8 10.74 -10.49 -1.81
CA THR A 8 11.88 -10.01 -1.01
C THR A 8 12.10 -10.99 0.15
N GLY A 9 12.87 -12.06 -0.09
CA GLY A 9 13.49 -13.01 0.87
C GLY A 9 12.78 -13.36 2.20
N PHE A 10 12.74 -14.64 2.57
CA PHE A 10 12.31 -15.05 3.92
C PHE A 10 13.55 -15.11 4.85
N ASN A 11 13.46 -14.61 6.09
CA ASN A 11 14.51 -14.87 7.07
C ASN A 11 14.34 -16.29 7.60
N ASP A 12 15.25 -17.20 7.23
CA ASP A 12 15.21 -18.59 7.65
C ASP A 12 15.54 -18.71 9.14
N SER A 13 14.61 -19.25 9.91
CA SER A 13 14.94 -19.90 11.18
C SER A 13 14.14 -21.17 11.43
N MET A 14 13.79 -21.95 10.39
CA MET A 14 13.56 -23.41 10.49
C MET A 14 13.80 -24.05 9.11
N ILE A 15 14.96 -24.68 8.93
CA ILE A 15 15.26 -25.50 7.75
C ILE A 15 14.59 -26.86 7.96
N ASP A 16 13.41 -27.04 7.40
CA ASP A 16 12.90 -28.39 7.12
C ASP A 16 13.41 -28.81 5.73
N SER A 17 14.08 -29.96 5.67
CA SER A 17 14.86 -30.39 4.49
C SER A 17 14.01 -30.70 3.26
N CYS A 18 12.69 -30.72 3.39
CA CYS A 18 11.75 -31.03 2.33
C CYS A 18 11.23 -29.81 1.56
N HIS A 19 11.51 -28.58 2.02
CA HIS A 19 11.07 -27.36 1.36
C HIS A 19 12.23 -26.35 1.26
N ALA A 20 13.26 -26.71 0.50
CA ALA A 20 14.39 -25.83 0.19
C ALA A 20 13.93 -24.70 -0.76
N VAL A 21 13.19 -23.72 -0.23
CA VAL A 21 12.97 -22.45 -0.92
C VAL A 21 14.31 -21.72 -0.91
N ARG A 22 15.04 -21.82 -2.02
CA ARG A 22 16.34 -21.16 -2.16
C ARG A 22 16.17 -19.65 -2.02
N GLN A 23 16.81 -19.07 -1.01
CA GLN A 23 16.98 -17.63 -0.89
C GLN A 23 17.77 -17.12 -2.11
N VAL A 24 17.07 -16.49 -3.05
CA VAL A 24 17.71 -15.73 -4.14
C VAL A 24 17.71 -14.27 -3.72
N GLY A 25 18.62 -13.93 -2.81
CA GLY A 25 18.87 -12.55 -2.40
C GLY A 25 19.49 -11.76 -3.55
N ASN A 26 18.66 -11.28 -4.48
CA ASN A 26 19.11 -10.49 -5.62
C ASN A 26 18.66 -9.03 -5.46
N PRO A 27 19.59 -8.06 -5.38
CA PRO A 27 19.25 -6.65 -5.16
C PRO A 27 18.42 -6.06 -6.32
N ILE A 28 18.56 -6.58 -7.54
CA ILE A 28 17.75 -6.15 -8.69
C ILE A 28 16.31 -6.62 -8.52
N VAL A 29 16.10 -7.85 -8.05
CA VAL A 29 14.77 -8.40 -7.77
C VAL A 29 14.07 -7.58 -6.68
N ALA A 30 14.78 -7.26 -5.60
CA ALA A 30 14.26 -6.40 -4.53
C ALA A 30 13.90 -4.99 -5.04
N ARG A 31 14.72 -4.40 -5.92
CA ARG A 31 14.45 -3.11 -6.58
C ARG A 31 13.18 -3.17 -7.43
N ILE A 32 13.06 -4.19 -8.27
CA ILE A 32 11.89 -4.37 -9.13
C ILE A 32 10.64 -4.56 -8.28
N HIS A 33 10.70 -5.37 -7.22
CA HIS A 33 9.60 -5.53 -6.28
C HIS A 33 9.16 -4.19 -5.70
N LEU A 34 10.10 -3.44 -5.11
CA LEU A 34 9.83 -2.16 -4.45
C LEU A 34 9.22 -1.13 -5.40
N ILE A 35 9.81 -0.96 -6.58
CA ILE A 35 9.29 -0.03 -7.61
C ILE A 35 7.89 -0.47 -8.04
N SER A 36 7.69 -1.77 -8.27
CA SER A 36 6.39 -2.29 -8.69
C SER A 36 5.33 -2.15 -7.60
N ALA A 37 5.68 -2.33 -6.32
CA ALA A 37 4.79 -2.15 -5.18
C ALA A 37 4.40 -0.67 -5.02
N PHE A 38 5.37 0.24 -5.11
CA PHE A 38 5.12 1.69 -5.09
C PHE A 38 4.14 2.09 -6.20
N CYS A 39 4.42 1.69 -7.45
CA CYS A 39 3.55 1.97 -8.59
C CYS A 39 2.15 1.36 -8.42
N LEU A 40 2.06 0.15 -7.86
CA LEU A 40 0.79 -0.52 -7.56
C LEU A 40 -0.02 0.32 -6.56
N PHE A 41 0.53 0.66 -5.41
CA PHE A 41 -0.20 1.39 -4.36
C PHE A 41 -0.59 2.81 -4.78
N VAL A 42 0.23 3.49 -5.56
CA VAL A 42 -0.15 4.77 -6.20
C VAL A 42 -1.34 4.57 -7.13
N THR A 43 -1.29 3.55 -7.99
CA THR A 43 -2.37 3.25 -8.94
C THR A 43 -3.67 2.90 -8.21
N LEU A 44 -3.62 2.04 -7.19
CA LEU A 44 -4.79 1.69 -6.37
C LEU A 44 -5.38 2.92 -5.67
N SER A 45 -4.53 3.83 -5.19
CA SER A 45 -4.95 5.10 -4.59
C SER A 45 -5.66 6.00 -5.60
N ILE A 46 -5.13 6.14 -6.82
CA ILE A 46 -5.74 6.89 -7.92
C ILE A 46 -7.09 6.29 -8.33
N ILE A 47 -7.17 4.96 -8.47
CA ILE A 47 -8.42 4.25 -8.79
C ILE A 47 -9.49 4.56 -7.75
N SER A 48 -9.15 4.45 -6.45
CA SER A 48 -10.08 4.74 -5.37
C SER A 48 -10.49 6.23 -5.37
N LEU A 49 -9.55 7.15 -5.57
CA LEU A 49 -9.81 8.58 -5.48
C LEU A 49 -10.64 9.13 -6.64
N PHE A 50 -10.33 8.74 -7.88
CA PHE A 50 -10.90 9.33 -9.09
C PHE A 50 -11.85 8.38 -9.83
N LEU A 51 -11.41 7.15 -10.13
CA LEU A 51 -12.18 6.24 -10.96
C LEU A 51 -13.46 5.77 -10.22
N PHE A 52 -13.35 5.45 -8.93
CA PHE A 52 -14.50 5.02 -8.16
C PHE A 52 -15.48 6.17 -7.85
N THR A 53 -14.97 7.41 -7.75
CA THR A 53 -15.79 8.58 -7.45
C THR A 53 -16.50 9.17 -8.67
N LYS A 54 -16.05 8.86 -9.89
CA LYS A 54 -16.68 9.26 -11.16
C LYS A 54 -18.17 8.88 -11.21
N SER A 55 -18.96 9.74 -11.86
CA SER A 55 -20.42 9.62 -12.01
C SER A 55 -20.85 10.36 -13.26
N ASP A 56 -21.69 9.74 -14.09
CA ASP A 56 -22.23 10.39 -15.30
C ASP A 56 -23.35 11.38 -14.96
N ARG A 57 -23.95 11.22 -13.78
CA ARG A 57 -24.93 12.18 -13.26
C ARG A 57 -24.24 13.37 -12.58
N PRO A 58 -24.75 14.58 -12.78
CA PRO A 58 -24.26 15.76 -12.09
C PRO A 58 -24.48 15.69 -10.56
N LYS A 59 -23.65 16.41 -9.79
CA LYS A 59 -23.59 16.32 -8.32
C LYS A 59 -24.92 16.59 -7.61
N TRP A 60 -25.77 17.47 -8.15
CA TRP A 60 -27.08 17.79 -7.56
C TRP A 60 -28.09 16.63 -7.65
N GLN A 61 -27.89 15.70 -8.59
CA GLN A 61 -28.73 14.50 -8.73
C GLN A 61 -28.22 13.30 -7.90
N TRP A 62 -27.18 13.50 -7.08
CA TRP A 62 -26.60 12.41 -6.30
C TRP A 62 -27.46 12.10 -5.08
N GLY A 63 -28.03 10.89 -5.06
CA GLY A 63 -28.67 10.34 -3.87
C GLY A 63 -27.70 10.13 -2.69
N PRO A 64 -28.23 9.98 -1.46
CA PRO A 64 -27.44 9.83 -0.24
C PRO A 64 -26.46 8.64 -0.30
N ASN A 65 -26.86 7.52 -0.91
CA ASN A 65 -26.02 6.33 -1.07
C ASN A 65 -24.79 6.58 -1.96
N LYS A 66 -24.92 7.38 -3.03
CA LYS A 66 -23.77 7.80 -3.85
C LYS A 66 -22.79 8.65 -3.05
N LYS A 67 -23.28 9.59 -2.24
CA LYS A 67 -22.43 10.40 -1.36
C LYS A 67 -21.70 9.54 -0.32
N ARG A 68 -22.37 8.56 0.28
CA ARG A 68 -21.75 7.64 1.27
C ARG A 68 -20.65 6.77 0.64
N ARG A 69 -20.89 6.16 -0.53
CA ARG A 69 -19.85 5.42 -1.28
C ARG A 69 -18.64 6.27 -1.63
N ASN A 70 -18.87 7.48 -2.16
CA ASN A 70 -17.78 8.40 -2.51
C ASN A 70 -16.95 8.82 -1.28
N ARG A 71 -17.57 8.90 -0.09
CA ARG A 71 -16.85 9.14 1.16
C ARG A 71 -15.94 7.96 1.53
N VAL A 72 -16.42 6.73 1.37
CA VAL A 72 -15.61 5.52 1.61
C VAL A 72 -14.40 5.51 0.67
N TYR A 73 -14.60 5.72 -0.63
CA TYR A 73 -13.50 5.71 -1.61
C TYR A 73 -12.43 6.79 -1.36
N ARG A 74 -12.85 7.98 -0.90
CA ARG A 74 -11.91 9.07 -0.58
C ARG A 74 -11.13 8.77 0.69
N ARG A 75 -11.81 8.27 1.74
CA ARG A 75 -11.15 7.89 2.99
C ARG A 75 -10.13 6.78 2.78
N SER A 76 -10.48 5.73 2.03
CA SER A 76 -9.52 4.67 1.69
C SER A 76 -8.33 5.18 0.88
N ALA A 77 -8.55 6.09 -0.07
CA ALA A 77 -7.47 6.70 -0.84
C ALA A 77 -6.51 7.51 0.04
N TYR A 78 -7.03 8.32 0.95
CA TYR A 78 -6.18 9.08 1.87
C TYR A 78 -5.40 8.17 2.84
N VAL A 79 -6.03 7.11 3.35
CA VAL A 79 -5.33 6.11 4.16
C VAL A 79 -4.17 5.50 3.37
N MET A 80 -4.40 5.08 2.12
CA MET A 80 -3.33 4.52 1.29
C MET A 80 -2.18 5.51 1.03
N LEU A 81 -2.51 6.76 0.70
CA LEU A 81 -1.50 7.80 0.45
C LEU A 81 -0.70 8.15 1.71
N THR A 82 -1.33 8.18 2.88
CA THR A 82 -0.64 8.42 4.15
C THR A 82 0.30 7.26 4.47
N CYS A 83 -0.14 6.00 4.35
CA CYS A 83 0.74 4.84 4.56
C CYS A 83 1.91 4.83 3.56
N LEU A 84 1.66 5.17 2.30
CA LEU A 84 2.72 5.29 1.29
C LEU A 84 3.73 6.39 1.64
N ALA A 85 3.26 7.55 2.10
CA ALA A 85 4.13 8.64 2.54
C ALA A 85 4.97 8.24 3.76
N LEU A 86 4.38 7.49 4.71
CA LEU A 86 5.11 6.95 5.86
C LEU A 86 6.18 5.95 5.43
N LEU A 87 5.90 5.06 4.46
CA LEU A 87 6.91 4.15 3.91
C LEU A 87 8.06 4.90 3.24
N VAL A 88 7.76 5.91 2.42
CA VAL A 88 8.79 6.74 1.78
C VAL A 88 9.62 7.46 2.84
N GLY A 89 8.99 8.06 3.85
CA GLY A 89 9.69 8.69 4.98
C GLY A 89 10.58 7.70 5.74
N TYR A 90 10.07 6.50 6.00
CA TYR A 90 10.80 5.42 6.66
C TYR A 90 12.07 5.03 5.88
N PHE A 91 11.96 4.80 4.57
CA PHE A 91 13.12 4.49 3.74
C PHE A 91 14.11 5.65 3.64
N SER A 92 13.62 6.90 3.58
CA SER A 92 14.47 8.10 3.57
C SER A 92 15.24 8.26 4.88
N LEU A 93 14.61 7.97 6.02
CA LEU A 93 15.25 8.04 7.35
C LEU A 93 16.27 6.91 7.55
N LYS A 94 15.95 5.68 7.08
CA LYS A 94 16.85 4.51 7.15
C LYS A 94 18.03 4.61 6.15
N GLY A 95 18.10 5.68 5.35
CA GLY A 95 19.21 5.91 4.45
C GLY A 95 19.14 5.12 3.14
N GLY A 96 17.93 4.83 2.65
CA GLY A 96 17.69 4.13 1.40
C GLY A 96 18.28 2.71 1.45
N SER A 97 17.43 1.70 1.66
CA SER A 97 17.81 0.28 1.61
C SER A 97 18.13 -0.22 0.17
N LEU A 98 18.78 0.63 -0.62
CA LEU A 98 19.35 0.47 -1.95
C LEU A 98 20.91 0.61 -1.85
N GLN A 99 21.58 -0.01 -0.89
CA GLN A 99 23.02 0.26 -0.62
C GLN A 99 24.00 -0.18 -1.74
N PRO A 100 25.23 0.38 -1.86
CA PRO A 100 25.86 1.56 -1.22
C PRO A 100 26.61 2.52 -2.20
N TYR A 101 27.14 3.63 -1.65
CA TYR A 101 28.22 4.53 -2.14
C TYR A 101 27.86 6.02 -2.28
N ILE A 102 27.20 6.62 -1.28
CA ILE A 102 27.53 7.99 -0.82
C ILE A 102 27.29 8.01 0.70
N GLU A 103 28.31 8.43 1.45
CA GLU A 103 28.34 8.50 2.91
C GLU A 103 27.34 9.52 3.47
N GLY A 104 26.70 9.17 4.60
CA GLY A 104 26.13 10.13 5.53
C GLY A 104 24.60 10.30 5.46
N THR A 105 23.87 9.38 6.07
CA THR A 105 22.45 9.59 6.41
C THR A 105 22.29 9.86 7.91
N PHE A 106 21.22 10.57 8.29
CA PHE A 106 20.96 11.04 9.66
C PHE A 106 21.11 9.93 10.73
N VAL A 107 20.66 8.71 10.43
CA VAL A 107 20.70 7.56 11.35
C VAL A 107 22.10 6.99 11.53
N GLU A 108 22.92 6.98 10.48
CA GLU A 108 24.32 6.54 10.53
C GLU A 108 25.19 7.53 11.31
N TYR A 109 24.88 8.83 11.21
CA TYR A 109 25.61 9.90 11.88
C TYR A 109 25.22 10.11 13.36
N PHE A 110 23.93 9.96 13.71
CA PHE A 110 23.43 10.21 15.08
C PHE A 110 23.07 8.94 15.87
N GLY A 111 23.20 7.76 15.28
CA GLY A 111 22.73 6.49 15.85
C GLY A 111 21.23 6.30 15.64
N SER A 112 20.81 5.04 15.50
CA SER A 112 19.39 4.72 15.34
C SER A 112 18.64 5.00 16.65
N PRO A 113 17.61 5.85 16.64
CA PRO A 113 16.79 6.04 17.83
C PRO A 113 15.98 4.77 18.13
N GLU A 114 15.63 4.54 19.40
CA GLU A 114 14.93 3.32 19.86
C GLU A 114 13.64 3.03 19.09
N TRP A 115 12.92 4.07 18.64
CA TRP A 115 11.69 3.93 17.86
C TRP A 115 11.93 3.36 16.46
N LEU A 116 13.10 3.58 15.85
CA LEU A 116 13.44 3.03 14.54
C LEU A 116 13.75 1.54 14.65
N ALA A 117 14.47 1.14 15.71
CA ALA A 117 14.72 -0.26 16.02
C ALA A 117 13.41 -1.01 16.37
N LEU A 118 12.47 -0.33 17.04
CA LEU A 118 11.13 -0.86 17.27
C LEU A 118 10.36 -1.07 15.96
N MET A 119 10.45 -0.13 15.00
CA MET A 119 9.82 -0.23 13.69
C MET A 119 10.34 -1.42 12.86
N ASP A 120 11.64 -1.72 12.94
CA ASP A 120 12.23 -2.91 12.32
C ASP A 120 11.72 -4.19 13.00
N LYS A 121 11.65 -4.22 14.33
CA LYS A 121 11.19 -5.40 15.08
C LYS A 121 9.74 -5.78 14.79
N ILE A 122 8.88 -4.80 14.48
CA ILE A 122 7.46 -5.03 14.19
C ILE A 122 7.17 -5.26 12.70
N ASP A 123 8.19 -5.29 11.83
CA ASP A 123 8.04 -5.34 10.37
C ASP A 123 7.07 -4.27 9.86
N ILE A 124 7.36 -3.00 10.14
CA ILE A 124 6.45 -1.88 9.84
C ILE A 124 6.01 -1.84 8.36
N ILE A 125 6.89 -2.30 7.45
CA ILE A 125 6.59 -2.38 6.01
C ILE A 125 5.38 -3.28 5.75
N PHE A 126 5.40 -4.49 6.32
CA PHE A 126 4.33 -5.47 6.18
C PHE A 126 2.98 -4.91 6.67
N TRP A 127 2.97 -4.23 7.82
CA TRP A 127 1.74 -3.67 8.37
C TRP A 127 1.20 -2.51 7.55
N LEU A 128 2.06 -1.60 7.09
CA LEU A 128 1.65 -0.49 6.24
C LEU A 128 1.07 -1.00 4.91
N GLU A 129 1.71 -1.99 4.28
CA GLU A 129 1.17 -2.63 3.08
C GLU A 129 -0.17 -3.33 3.32
N THR A 130 -0.29 -4.07 4.43
CA THR A 130 -1.54 -4.73 4.82
C THR A 130 -2.67 -3.72 5.00
N VAL A 131 -2.42 -2.61 5.69
CA VAL A 131 -3.41 -1.54 5.87
C VAL A 131 -3.79 -0.91 4.54
N MET A 132 -2.83 -0.67 3.63
CA MET A 132 -3.12 -0.14 2.30
C MET A 132 -4.01 -1.10 1.49
N LEU A 133 -3.67 -2.39 1.44
CA LEU A 133 -4.44 -3.42 0.73
C LEU A 133 -5.84 -3.59 1.32
N PHE A 134 -5.96 -3.58 2.65
CA PHE A 134 -7.24 -3.71 3.33
C PHE A 134 -8.13 -2.48 3.08
N ALA A 135 -7.57 -1.27 3.13
CA ALA A 135 -8.27 -0.04 2.80
C ALA A 135 -8.76 -0.04 1.35
N PHE A 136 -7.92 -0.49 0.41
CA PHE A 136 -8.34 -0.68 -0.97
C PHE A 136 -9.46 -1.72 -1.09
N GLY A 137 -9.32 -2.87 -0.42
CA GLY A 137 -10.32 -3.95 -0.40
C GLY A 137 -11.70 -3.47 0.03
N ILE A 138 -11.80 -2.69 1.11
CA ILE A 138 -13.08 -2.10 1.57
C ILE A 138 -13.68 -1.19 0.49
N SER A 139 -12.84 -0.37 -0.16
CA SER A 139 -13.26 0.51 -1.24
C SER A 139 -13.79 -0.27 -2.44
N TRP A 140 -13.15 -1.39 -2.77
CA TRP A 140 -13.53 -2.25 -3.88
C TRP A 140 -14.84 -3.00 -3.61
N LEU A 141 -15.03 -3.55 -2.41
CA LEU A 141 -16.29 -4.17 -1.99
C LEU A 141 -17.46 -3.17 -1.99
N THR A 142 -17.20 -1.93 -1.62
CA THR A 142 -18.17 -0.83 -1.70
C THR A 142 -18.57 -0.53 -3.16
N LYS A 143 -17.60 -0.61 -4.09
CA LYS A 143 -17.84 -0.46 -5.53
C LYS A 143 -18.63 -1.63 -6.12
N GLY A 144 -18.45 -2.84 -5.58
CA GLY A 144 -19.23 -4.04 -5.89
C GLY A 144 -20.73 -3.97 -5.49
N LYS A 145 -21.20 -2.85 -4.92
CA LYS A 145 -22.60 -2.58 -4.53
C LYS A 145 -23.16 -3.46 -3.41
N ILE A 146 -22.32 -4.15 -2.64
CA ILE A 146 -22.75 -5.02 -1.53
C ILE A 146 -23.49 -4.21 -0.44
N PHE A 147 -23.00 -3.02 -0.10
CA PHE A 147 -23.50 -2.25 1.06
C PHE A 147 -24.42 -1.07 0.71
N PHE A 148 -24.58 -0.70 -0.57
CA PHE A 148 -25.22 0.56 -0.99
C PHE A 148 -26.01 0.43 -2.30
N LYS A 149 -26.99 -0.48 -2.33
CA LYS A 149 -27.86 -0.63 -3.49
C LYS A 149 -28.71 0.63 -3.68
N ASP A 150 -28.66 1.23 -4.87
CA ASP A 150 -29.51 2.37 -5.21
C ASP A 150 -30.93 1.89 -5.46
N ARG A 151 -31.92 2.54 -4.84
CA ARG A 151 -33.33 2.38 -5.20
C ARG A 151 -33.50 3.15 -6.51
N ARG A 152 -33.83 2.48 -7.62
CA ARG A 152 -34.15 3.17 -8.87
C ARG A 152 -35.43 3.96 -8.62
N VAL A 153 -35.32 5.28 -8.56
CA VAL A 153 -36.48 6.14 -8.81
C VAL A 153 -36.80 5.95 -10.29
N GLN A 154 -37.88 5.22 -10.58
CA GLN A 154 -38.43 5.14 -11.93
C GLN A 154 -39.03 6.51 -12.21
N ILE A 155 -38.37 7.27 -13.09
CA ILE A 155 -38.96 8.47 -13.65
C ILE A 155 -39.73 7.94 -14.87
N TYR A 156 -41.06 7.89 -14.74
CA TYR A 156 -41.99 7.72 -15.85
C TYR A 156 -42.08 9.02 -16.64
#